data_AF-A0A9E5J0B8-F1
#
_entry.id   AF-A0A9E5J0B8-F1
#
_cell.length_a   1.000
_cell.length_b   1.000
_cell.length_c   1.000
_cell.angle_alpha   90.00
_cell.angle_beta   90.00
_cell.angle_gamma   90.00
#
_symmetry.space_group_name_H-M   'P 1'
#
loop_
_entity.id
_entity.type
_entity.pdbx_description
1 polymer ?
#
loop_
_entity_poly.entity_id
_entity_poly.type
_entity_poly.pdbx_seq_one_letter_code
_entity_poly.pdbx_strand_id
1 'polypeptide(L)'
;MNTIKSIAAATLLAVSGLNVSAQTLLNASYDVAREFYKDYNAAFIAHYKKTTGKDVKIDQAHGGSSAQARAVNDGLDADVVTMNTTTDIDFLASKGVVAADWNKR
;
A
#
# COMPACT_ATOMS: atom_id res chain seq x y z
N MET A 1 3.09 -32.50 -60.09
CA MET A 1 1.75 -32.46 -59.47
C MET A 1 1.95 -32.35 -57.96
N ASN A 2 1.47 -31.25 -57.39
CA ASN A 2 2.00 -30.60 -56.19
C ASN A 2 1.84 -31.40 -54.88
N THR A 3 2.92 -31.49 -54.12
CA THR A 3 2.97 -31.88 -52.71
C THR A 3 2.70 -30.66 -51.83
N ILE A 4 1.52 -30.58 -51.21
CA ILE A 4 1.21 -29.56 -50.20
C ILE A 4 1.51 -30.15 -48.82
N LYS A 5 2.60 -29.68 -48.20
CA LYS A 5 2.94 -29.98 -46.80
C LYS A 5 2.10 -29.09 -45.89
N SER A 6 1.22 -29.68 -45.10
CA SER A 6 0.45 -29.00 -44.07
C SER A 6 1.37 -28.54 -42.94
N ILE A 7 1.57 -27.22 -42.81
CA ILE A 7 2.24 -26.61 -41.65
C ILE A 7 1.15 -26.29 -40.64
N ALA A 8 1.11 -27.04 -39.54
CA ALA A 8 0.29 -26.71 -38.38
C ALA A 8 0.93 -25.52 -37.64
N ALA A 9 0.35 -24.33 -37.80
CA ALA A 9 0.73 -23.15 -37.05
C ALA A 9 0.15 -23.25 -35.63
N ALA A 10 0.97 -23.68 -34.67
CA ALA A 10 0.63 -23.61 -33.25
C ALA A 10 0.64 -22.13 -32.82
N THR A 11 -0.55 -21.56 -32.64
CA THR A 11 -0.73 -20.21 -32.12
C THR A 11 -0.39 -20.22 -30.63
N LEU A 12 0.81 -19.78 -30.25
CA LEU A 12 1.10 -19.45 -28.85
C LEU A 12 0.23 -18.25 -28.46
N LEU A 13 -0.81 -18.48 -27.65
CA LEU A 13 -1.44 -17.41 -26.90
C LEU A 13 -0.41 -16.90 -25.88
N ALA A 14 0.29 -15.82 -26.23
CA ALA A 14 0.98 -15.00 -25.26
C ALA A 14 -0.10 -14.43 -24.31
N VAL A 15 -0.23 -15.02 -23.13
CA VAL A 15 -0.94 -14.40 -22.02
C VAL A 15 -0.12 -13.18 -21.64
N SER A 16 -0.48 -12.03 -22.22
CA SER A 16 -0.04 -10.73 -21.77
C SER A 16 -0.46 -10.63 -20.30
N GLY A 17 0.49 -10.86 -19.39
CA GLY A 17 0.28 -10.61 -17.97
C GLY A 17 -0.20 -9.18 -17.84
N LEU A 18 -1.44 -9.01 -17.37
CA LEU A 18 -1.97 -7.71 -16.98
C LEU A 18 -0.97 -7.14 -15.98
N ASN A 19 -0.19 -6.15 -16.41
CA ASN A 19 0.69 -5.41 -15.53
C ASN A 19 -0.22 -4.55 -14.65
N VAL A 20 -0.79 -5.16 -13.61
CA VAL A 20 -1.46 -4.44 -12.53
C VAL A 20 -0.38 -3.61 -11.87
N SER A 21 -0.40 -2.30 -12.12
CA SER A 21 0.49 -1.36 -11.46
C SER A 21 0.37 -1.54 -9.95
N ALA A 22 1.50 -1.74 -9.27
CA ALA A 22 1.50 -1.99 -7.84
C ALA A 22 0.85 -0.79 -7.11
N GLN A 23 -0.17 -1.07 -6.30
CA GLN A 23 -0.77 -0.03 -5.47
C GLN A 23 0.30 0.49 -4.50
N THR A 24 0.52 1.80 -4.48
CA THR A 24 1.44 2.42 -3.51
C THR A 24 0.62 2.95 -2.35
N LEU A 25 1.04 2.63 -1.14
CA LEU A 25 0.47 3.14 0.11
C LEU A 25 1.50 4.00 0.83
N LEU A 26 1.09 5.13 1.38
CA LEU A 26 1.87 5.93 2.30
C LEU A 26 1.42 5.67 3.74
N ASN A 27 2.34 5.18 4.58
CA ASN A 27 2.16 5.15 6.04
C ASN A 27 2.83 6.38 6.68
N ALA A 28 2.03 7.28 7.25
CA ALA A 28 2.50 8.36 8.11
C ALA A 28 2.59 7.88 9.57
N SER A 29 3.81 7.80 10.09
CA SER A 29 4.12 7.15 11.38
C SER A 29 5.05 7.99 12.26
N TYR A 30 5.19 7.62 13.53
CA TYR A 30 6.06 8.30 14.48
C TYR A 30 7.50 7.75 14.45
N ASP A 31 8.49 8.60 14.72
CA ASP A 31 9.92 8.29 14.50
C ASP A 31 10.43 6.98 15.12
N VAL A 32 9.94 6.64 16.32
CA VAL A 32 10.38 5.43 17.04
C VAL A 32 9.98 4.15 16.29
N ALA A 33 8.92 4.17 15.48
CA ALA A 33 8.44 3.00 14.73
C ALA A 33 9.16 2.79 13.38
N ARG A 34 10.16 3.60 13.03
CA ARG A 34 10.83 3.57 11.72
C ARG A 34 11.38 2.22 11.34
N GLU A 35 12.25 1.65 12.18
CA GLU A 35 12.86 0.35 11.89
C GLU A 35 11.85 -0.78 12.00
N PHE A 36 10.85 -0.66 12.89
CA PHE A 36 9.76 -1.63 12.97
C PHE A 36 8.99 -1.72 11.65
N TYR A 37 8.55 -0.58 11.09
CA TYR A 37 7.80 -0.60 9.84
C TYR A 37 8.66 -0.93 8.62
N LYS A 38 9.97 -0.69 8.65
CA LYS A 38 10.87 -1.16 7.59
C LYS A 38 10.83 -2.68 7.47
N ASP A 39 10.92 -3.39 8.59
CA ASP A 39 10.89 -4.86 8.61
C ASP A 39 9.46 -5.40 8.41
N TYR A 40 8.47 -4.80 9.08
CA TYR A 40 7.07 -5.20 8.96
C TYR A 40 6.53 -5.01 7.54
N ASN A 41 6.85 -3.89 6.88
CA ASN A 41 6.39 -3.63 5.51
C ASN A 41 6.95 -4.66 4.53
N ALA A 42 8.22 -5.05 4.66
CA ALA A 42 8.81 -6.09 3.83
C ALA A 42 8.07 -7.43 4.00
N ALA A 43 7.76 -7.81 5.24
CA ALA A 43 6.98 -9.01 5.54
C ALA A 43 5.54 -8.91 5.00
N PHE A 44 4.88 -7.77 5.18
CA PHE A 44 3.52 -7.54 4.71
C PHE A 44 3.43 -7.58 3.18
N ILE A 45 4.34 -6.94 2.45
CA ILE A 45 4.37 -6.94 0.98
C ILE A 45 4.48 -8.37 0.45
N ALA A 46 5.41 -9.17 1.01
CA ALA A 46 5.58 -10.57 0.63
C ALA A 46 4.33 -11.40 0.95
N HIS A 47 3.74 -11.20 2.12
CA HIS A 47 2.51 -11.88 2.53
C HIS A 47 1.33 -11.52 1.62
N TYR A 48 1.12 -10.23 1.35
CA TYR A 48 0.02 -9.72 0.55
C TYR A 48 0.06 -10.23 -0.88
N LYS A 49 1.25 -10.26 -1.50
CA LYS A 49 1.43 -10.87 -2.83
C LYS A 49 1.11 -12.37 -2.82
N LYS A 50 1.56 -13.09 -1.79
CA LYS A 50 1.31 -14.54 -1.65
C LYS A 50 -0.18 -14.85 -1.48
N THR A 51 -0.91 -14.04 -0.72
CA THR A 51 -2.32 -14.33 -0.38
C THR A 51 -3.32 -13.75 -1.39
N THR A 52 -3.02 -12.61 -1.99
CA THR A 52 -3.95 -11.91 -2.90
C THR A 52 -3.54 -11.99 -4.37
N GLY A 53 -2.29 -12.33 -4.66
CA GLY A 53 -1.70 -12.28 -6.00
C GLY A 53 -1.41 -10.86 -6.49
N LYS A 54 -1.64 -9.82 -5.67
CA LYS A 54 -1.45 -8.41 -6.05
C LYS A 54 -0.12 -7.87 -5.53
N ASP A 55 0.52 -7.03 -6.33
CA ASP A 55 1.68 -6.26 -5.90
C ASP A 55 1.25 -4.99 -5.15
N VAL A 56 1.97 -4.66 -4.08
CA VAL A 56 1.79 -3.45 -3.28
C VAL A 56 3.16 -2.88 -2.92
N LYS A 57 3.29 -1.55 -2.96
CA LYS A 57 4.44 -0.79 -2.47
C LYS A 57 4.02 -0.02 -1.24
N ILE A 58 4.88 0.06 -0.23
CA ILE A 58 4.62 0.86 0.98
C ILE A 58 5.75 1.86 1.16
N ASP A 59 5.41 3.14 1.02
CA ASP A 59 6.26 4.27 1.37
C ASP A 59 5.98 4.70 2.82
N GLN A 60 6.96 5.37 3.43
CA GLN A 60 6.92 5.73 4.84
C GLN A 60 7.28 7.20 5.07
N ALA A 61 6.47 7.91 5.85
CA ALA A 61 6.80 9.21 6.41
C ALA A 61 6.97 9.07 7.93
N HIS A 62 8.02 9.69 8.50
CA HIS A 62 8.31 9.62 9.93
C HIS A 62 8.68 10.98 10.50
N GLY A 63 8.23 11.24 11.72
CA GLY A 63 8.53 12.43 12.50
C GLY A 63 7.92 12.33 13.90
N GLY A 64 7.85 13.44 14.63
CA GLY A 64 7.06 13.49 15.86
C GLY A 64 5.58 13.17 15.59
N SER A 65 4.96 12.33 16.42
CA SER A 65 3.58 11.81 16.21
C SER A 65 2.56 12.92 15.91
N SER A 66 2.47 13.94 16.78
CA SER A 66 1.56 15.06 16.54
C SER A 66 1.94 15.94 15.35
N ALA A 67 3.22 15.96 14.96
CA ALA A 67 3.64 16.67 13.74
C ALA A 67 3.19 15.92 12.48
N GLN A 68 3.24 14.59 12.49
CA GLN A 68 2.71 13.76 11.41
C GLN A 68 1.19 13.87 11.28
N ALA A 69 0.46 13.83 12.40
CA ALA A 69 -0.99 14.08 12.38
C ALA A 69 -1.34 15.46 11.80
N ARG A 70 -0.58 16.51 12.15
CA ARG A 70 -0.76 17.83 11.51
C ARG A 70 -0.41 17.81 10.03
N ALA A 71 0.69 17.18 9.63
CA ALA A 71 1.06 17.09 8.22
C ALA A 71 -0.03 16.41 7.38
N VAL A 72 -0.65 15.33 7.88
CA VAL A 72 -1.78 14.67 7.21
C VAL A 72 -2.99 15.59 7.12
N ASN A 73 -3.35 16.29 8.21
CA ASN A 73 -4.41 17.31 8.17
C ASN A 73 -4.12 18.42 7.15
N ASP A 74 -2.84 18.78 6.99
CA ASP A 74 -2.40 19.88 6.12
C ASP A 74 -2.18 19.43 4.65
N GLY A 75 -2.48 18.17 4.32
CA GLY A 75 -2.51 17.67 2.95
C GLY A 75 -1.43 16.63 2.59
N LEU A 76 -0.69 16.10 3.55
CA LEU A 76 0.08 14.88 3.31
C LEU A 76 -0.90 13.72 3.04
N ASP A 77 -0.86 13.21 1.82
CA ASP A 77 -1.80 12.18 1.32
C ASP A 77 -1.44 10.78 1.84
N ALA A 78 -1.61 10.59 3.15
CA ALA A 78 -1.36 9.32 3.81
C ALA A 78 -2.58 8.40 3.70
N ASP A 79 -2.37 7.20 3.16
CA ASP A 79 -3.39 6.16 3.13
C ASP A 79 -3.66 5.56 4.52
N VAL A 80 -2.60 5.49 5.34
CA VAL A 80 -2.66 4.93 6.69
C VAL A 80 -1.88 5.82 7.65
N VAL A 81 -2.44 6.02 8.84
CA VAL A 81 -1.77 6.68 9.96
C VAL A 81 -1.50 5.68 11.07
N THR A 82 -0.28 5.62 11.57
CA THR A 82 0.09 4.77 12.72
C THR A 82 0.75 5.64 13.78
N MET A 83 -0.04 6.07 14.77
CA MET A 83 0.35 7.12 15.71
C MET A 83 0.75 6.55 17.07
N ASN A 84 1.57 7.30 17.83
CA ASN A 84 2.04 6.88 19.15
C ASN A 84 0.96 7.00 20.23
N THR A 85 0.00 7.93 20.04
CA THR A 85 -1.08 8.17 21.00
C THR A 85 -2.43 8.28 20.28
N THR A 86 -3.51 7.93 20.99
CA THR A 86 -4.87 8.05 20.46
C THR A 86 -5.28 9.50 20.23
N THR A 87 -4.75 10.44 21.01
CA THR A 87 -5.04 11.88 20.89
C THR A 87 -4.72 12.44 19.52
N ASP A 88 -3.68 11.92 18.85
CA ASP A 88 -3.31 12.33 17.50
C ASP A 88 -4.32 11.82 16.45
N ILE A 89 -4.90 10.63 16.67
CA ILE A 89 -5.96 10.08 15.83
C ILE A 89 -7.29 10.80 16.11
N ASP A 90 -7.59 11.10 17.36
CA ASP A 90 -8.76 11.89 17.76
C ASP A 90 -8.71 13.31 17.18
N PHE A 91 -7.51 13.91 17.11
CA PHE A 91 -7.31 15.17 16.39
C PHE A 91 -7.70 15.04 14.92
N LEU A 92 -7.20 14.02 14.21
CA LEU A 92 -7.55 13.78 12.81
C LEU A 92 -9.06 13.52 12.62
N ALA A 93 -9.67 12.80 13.57
CA ALA A 93 -11.11 12.51 13.57
C ALA A 93 -11.93 13.80 13.74
N SER A 94 -11.49 14.69 14.63
CA SER A 94 -12.13 16.01 14.84
C SER A 94 -12.04 16.92 13.61
N LYS A 95 -11.09 16.65 12.70
CA LYS A 95 -10.91 17.34 11.42
C LYS A 95 -11.61 16.66 10.25
N GLY A 96 -12.22 15.50 10.48
CA GLY A 96 -12.89 14.72 9.45
C GLY A 96 -11.93 13.98 8.50
N VAL A 97 -10.64 13.90 8.84
CA VAL A 97 -9.63 13.20 8.03
C VAL A 97 -9.75 11.69 8.22
N VAL A 98 -10.06 11.25 9.44
CA VAL A 98 -10.43 9.87 9.74
C VAL A 98 -11.85 9.82 10.30
N ALA A 99 -12.46 8.64 10.30
CA ALA A 99 -13.82 8.47 10.80
C ALA A 99 -13.92 8.86 12.30
N ALA A 100 -15.01 9.53 12.68
CA ALA A 100 -15.26 9.92 14.07
C ALA A 100 -15.34 8.72 15.04
N ASP A 101 -15.71 7.55 14.51
CA ASP A 101 -15.84 6.29 15.24
C ASP A 101 -14.68 5.32 14.98
N TRP A 102 -13.49 5.85 14.61
CA TRP A 102 -12.32 5.05 14.23
C TRP A 102 -11.97 3.93 15.23
N ASN A 103 -12.23 4.15 16.53
CA ASN A 103 -11.91 3.22 17.61
C ASN A 103 -12.99 2.15 17.88
N LYS A 104 -14.08 2.12 17.10
CA LYS A 104 -15.17 1.14 17.21
C LYS A 104 -15.24 0.17 16.04
N ARG A 105 -14.29 0.26 15.11
CA ARG A 105 -14.24 -0.55 13.88
C ARG A 105 -13.40 -1.81 14.06
#